data_AF-A0A0S4QYR8-F1
#
_entry.id   AF-A0A0S4QYR8-F1
#
_cell.length_a   1.000
_cell.length_b   1.000
_cell.length_c   1.000
_cell.angle_alpha   90.00
_cell.angle_beta   90.00
_cell.angle_gamma   90.00
#
_symmetry.space_group_name_H-M   'P 1'
#
loop_
_entity.id
_entity.type
_entity.pdbx_description
1 polymer ?
#
loop_
_entity_poly.entity_id
_entity_poly.type
_entity_poly.pdbx_seq_one_letter_code
_entity_poly.pdbx_strand_id
1 'polypeptide(L)'
;MGVDRADDIVISTYPDRAKARNARRDERASVCVLSDEFSGDWVQVDGSITVVDQPAAVEELVEYYRCISGEHPDWEEYREAMRRQGKVLLRLRIDRWGPISRGGFPPHLLAGTN
;
A
#
# COMPACT_ATOMS: atom_id res chain seq x y z
N MET A 1 -1.85 4.73 -2.32
CA MET A 1 -0.88 3.64 -2.06
C MET A 1 0.05 3.61 -3.24
N GLY A 2 1.34 3.38 -3.04
CA GLY A 2 2.34 3.25 -4.11
C GLY A 2 3.45 2.30 -3.67
N VAL A 3 4.40 2.07 -4.57
CA VAL A 3 5.67 1.40 -4.27
C VAL A 3 6.75 2.46 -4.28
N ASP A 4 7.53 2.55 -3.22
CA ASP A 4 8.62 3.54 -3.14
C ASP A 4 9.92 3.01 -3.78
N ARG A 5 11.00 3.80 -3.72
CA ARG A 5 12.29 3.42 -4.32
C ARG A 5 13.01 2.27 -3.59
N ALA A 6 12.55 1.91 -2.39
CA ALA A 6 13.07 0.78 -1.63
C ALA A 6 12.25 -0.50 -1.87
N ASP A 7 11.35 -0.50 -2.86
CA ASP A 7 10.41 -1.59 -3.16
C ASP A 7 9.41 -1.89 -2.02
N ASP A 8 9.20 -0.94 -1.11
CA ASP A 8 8.20 -1.05 -0.05
C ASP A 8 6.83 -0.52 -0.52
N ILE A 9 5.74 -1.14 -0.04
CA ILE A 9 4.39 -0.59 -0.24
C ILE A 9 4.16 0.53 0.77
N VAL A 10 3.85 1.73 0.28
CA VAL A 10 3.64 2.93 1.09
C VAL A 10 2.20 3.46 1.02
N ILE A 11 1.66 3.85 2.17
CA ILE A 11 0.27 4.30 2.31
C ILE A 11 0.22 5.54 3.22
N SER A 12 -0.24 6.67 2.69
CA SER A 12 -0.58 7.84 3.51
C SER A 12 -1.90 7.63 4.26
N THR A 13 -1.93 7.89 5.56
CA THR A 13 -3.17 7.80 6.37
C THR A 13 -3.13 8.74 7.59
N TYR A 14 -4.16 8.68 8.44
CA TYR A 14 -4.21 9.39 9.72
C TYR A 14 -3.90 8.44 10.88
N PRO A 15 -3.20 8.90 11.93
CA PRO A 15 -2.76 8.05 13.04
C PRO A 15 -3.91 7.42 13.81
N ASP A 16 -5.08 8.06 13.81
CA ASP A 16 -6.28 7.55 14.50
C ASP A 16 -7.01 6.45 13.77
N ARG A 17 -6.69 6.20 12.49
CA ARG A 17 -7.36 5.16 11.71
C ARG A 17 -7.02 3.78 12.27
N ALA A 18 -8.01 2.89 12.27
CA ALA A 18 -7.87 1.53 12.76
C ALA A 18 -6.64 0.82 12.16
N LYS A 19 -6.35 1.01 10.86
CA LYS A 19 -5.16 0.44 10.21
C LYS A 19 -3.84 0.90 10.83
N ALA A 20 -3.71 2.18 11.21
CA ALA A 20 -2.52 2.71 11.84
C ALA A 20 -2.38 2.20 13.29
N ARG A 21 -3.48 2.21 14.04
CA ARG A 21 -3.52 1.64 15.40
C ARG A 21 -3.20 0.14 15.42
N ASN A 22 -3.72 -0.61 14.44
CA ASN A 22 -3.43 -2.03 14.30
C ASN A 22 -1.97 -2.28 13.91
N ALA A 23 -1.43 -1.52 12.94
CA ALA A 23 -0.02 -1.62 12.52
C ALA A 23 0.97 -1.36 13.66
N ARG A 24 0.63 -0.46 14.60
CA ARG A 24 1.45 -0.24 15.81
C ARG A 24 1.40 -1.39 16.80
N ARG A 25 0.27 -2.11 16.83
CA ARG A 25 0.07 -3.22 17.76
C ARG A 25 0.68 -4.51 17.24
N ASP A 26 0.59 -4.73 15.93
CA ASP A 26 1.00 -5.95 15.25
C ASP A 26 1.51 -5.58 13.86
N GLU A 27 2.78 -5.89 13.61
CA GLU A 27 3.45 -5.57 12.35
C GLU A 27 3.04 -6.49 11.20
N ARG A 28 2.32 -7.59 11.45
CA ARG A 28 1.93 -8.50 10.38
C ARG A 28 0.83 -7.86 9.54
N ALA A 29 1.10 -7.70 8.24
CA ALA A 29 0.15 -7.12 7.32
C ALA A 29 0.16 -7.80 5.96
N SER A 30 -1.00 -7.73 5.31
CA SER A 30 -1.20 -8.18 3.94
C SER A 30 -1.88 -7.07 3.13
N VAL A 31 -1.47 -6.95 1.87
CA VAL A 31 -2.10 -6.08 0.87
C VAL A 31 -2.66 -6.97 -0.22
N CYS A 32 -3.94 -6.81 -0.52
CA CYS A 32 -4.58 -7.43 -1.68
C CYS A 32 -4.69 -6.36 -2.77
N VAL A 33 -4.07 -6.61 -3.92
CA VAL A 33 -4.14 -5.76 -5.11
C VAL A 33 -5.04 -6.46 -6.12
N LEU A 34 -6.11 -5.79 -6.50
CA LEU A 34 -7.04 -6.26 -7.53
C LEU A 34 -6.66 -5.62 -8.86
N SER A 35 -6.92 -6.34 -9.97
CA SER A 35 -7.02 -5.74 -11.29
C SER A 35 -8.20 -4.75 -11.37
N ASP A 36 -8.35 -4.08 -12.51
CA ASP A 36 -9.43 -3.11 -12.72
C ASP A 36 -10.84 -3.74 -12.57
N GLU A 37 -10.97 -5.02 -12.92
CA GLU A 37 -12.20 -5.77 -12.72
C GLU A 37 -12.20 -6.45 -11.35
N PHE A 38 -13.25 -6.23 -10.55
CA PHE A 38 -13.37 -6.82 -9.22
C PHE A 38 -13.31 -8.37 -9.22
N SER A 39 -13.80 -9.00 -10.29
CA SER A 39 -13.75 -10.45 -10.50
C SER A 39 -12.52 -10.93 -11.28
N GLY A 40 -11.61 -10.03 -11.64
CA GLY A 40 -10.43 -10.34 -12.44
C GLY A 40 -9.24 -10.83 -11.62
N ASP A 41 -8.06 -10.69 -12.21
CA ASP A 41 -6.79 -11.10 -11.61
C ASP A 41 -6.52 -10.32 -10.31
N TRP A 42 -5.95 -10.99 -9.31
CA TRP A 42 -5.52 -10.35 -8.06
C TRP A 42 -4.26 -11.00 -7.47
N VAL A 43 -3.61 -10.27 -6.58
CA VAL A 43 -2.41 -10.75 -5.86
C VAL A 43 -2.43 -10.34 -4.40
N GLN A 44 -2.01 -11.25 -3.52
CA GLN A 44 -1.71 -10.95 -2.12
C GLN A 44 -0.21 -10.75 -1.93
N VAL A 45 0.13 -9.67 -1.24
CA VAL A 45 1.49 -9.36 -0.78
C VAL A 45 1.48 -9.39 0.74
N ASP A 46 2.37 -10.17 1.34
CA ASP A 46 2.53 -10.27 2.78
C ASP A 46 3.85 -9.61 3.21
N GLY A 47 3.82 -8.94 4.35
CA GLY A 47 4.99 -8.22 4.84
C GLY A 47 4.87 -7.73 6.28
N SER A 48 5.89 -6.99 6.68
CA SER A 48 5.98 -6.32 7.96
C SER A 48 5.66 -4.83 7.79
N ILE A 49 4.65 -4.32 8.49
CA ILE A 49 4.21 -2.93 8.42
C ILE A 49 4.71 -2.11 9.61
N THR A 50 5.18 -0.90 9.33
CA THR A 50 5.56 0.10 10.34
C THR A 50 4.79 1.40 10.11
N VAL A 51 4.68 2.21 11.17
CA VAL A 51 4.09 3.55 11.10
C VAL A 51 5.20 4.58 11.30
N VAL A 52 5.37 5.46 10.31
CA VAL A 52 6.29 6.60 10.39
C VAL A 52 5.47 7.82 10.79
N ASP A 53 5.84 8.41 11.93
CA ASP A 53 5.19 9.59 12.51
C ASP A 53 5.83 10.91 12.06
N GLN A 54 5.09 12.00 12.25
CA GLN A 54 5.66 13.34 12.14
C GLN A 54 6.72 13.57 13.24
N PRO A 55 7.79 14.31 12.96
CA PRO A 55 8.09 15.00 11.70
C PRO A 55 8.74 14.13 10.62
N ALA A 56 9.20 12.92 10.94
CA ALA A 56 9.95 12.05 10.01
C ALA A 56 9.13 11.67 8.76
N ALA A 57 7.81 11.52 8.90
CA ALA A 57 6.92 11.14 7.81
C ALA A 57 6.84 12.16 6.67
N VAL A 58 7.21 13.43 6.88
CA VAL A 58 6.91 14.50 5.92
C VAL A 58 7.65 14.30 4.59
N GLU A 59 8.93 13.95 4.61
CA GLU A 59 9.69 13.71 3.38
C GLU A 59 9.28 12.40 2.72
N GLU A 60 8.92 11.37 3.50
CA GLU A 60 8.40 10.13 2.92
C GLU A 60 7.01 10.33 2.28
N LEU A 61 6.19 11.26 2.80
CA LEU A 61 4.92 11.63 2.19
C LEU A 61 5.10 12.41 0.87
N VAL A 62 6.19 13.18 0.74
CA VAL A 62 6.60 13.81 -0.53
C VAL A 62 6.96 12.73 -1.56
N GLU A 63 7.80 11.76 -1.18
CA GLU A 63 8.15 10.65 -2.08
C GLU A 63 6.94 9.79 -2.43
N TYR A 64 6.07 9.51 -1.46
CA TYR A 64 4.77 8.87 -1.70
C TYR A 64 3.97 9.62 -2.77
N TYR A 65 3.85 10.95 -2.68
CA TYR A 65 3.15 11.75 -3.68
C TYR A 65 3.79 11.60 -5.06
N ARG A 66 5.13 11.68 -5.14
CA ARG A 66 5.86 11.46 -6.40
C ARG A 66 5.51 10.12 -7.04
N CYS A 67 5.50 9.05 -6.26
CA CYS A 67 5.17 7.72 -6.74
C CYS A 67 3.75 7.61 -7.32
N ILE A 68 2.77 8.32 -6.76
CA ILE A 68 1.35 8.14 -7.13
C ILE A 68 0.77 9.25 -8.00
N SER A 69 1.45 10.40 -8.09
CA SER A 69 0.89 11.62 -8.71
C SER A 69 1.94 12.46 -9.43
N GLY A 70 3.21 12.08 -9.45
CA GLY A 70 4.27 12.84 -10.09
C GLY A 70 4.71 14.07 -9.29
N GLU A 71 5.07 15.17 -9.96
CA GLU A 71 5.59 16.36 -9.28
C GLU A 71 4.49 17.29 -8.78
N HIS A 72 4.65 17.80 -7.55
CA HIS A 72 3.79 18.84 -7.00
C HIS A 72 4.31 20.23 -7.44
N PRO A 73 3.43 21.19 -7.77
CA PRO A 73 3.83 22.54 -8.17
C PRO A 73 4.51 23.35 -7.05
N ASP A 74 4.19 23.04 -5.79
CA ASP A 74 4.79 23.67 -4.60
C ASP A 74 5.03 22.64 -3.49
N TRP A 75 6.26 22.17 -3.35
CA TRP A 75 6.57 21.16 -2.34
C TRP A 75 6.55 21.69 -0.90
N GLU A 76 6.74 22.98 -0.66
CA GLU A 76 6.71 23.52 0.70
C GLU A 76 5.27 23.58 1.20
N GLU A 77 4.35 24.07 0.38
CA GLU A 77 2.91 24.05 0.68
C GLU A 77 2.44 22.62 0.99
N TYR A 78 2.88 21.64 0.21
CA TYR A 78 2.54 20.24 0.43
C TYR A 78 3.05 19.74 1.79
N ARG A 79 4.31 20.02 2.15
CA ARG A 79 4.89 19.63 3.45
C ARG A 79 4.14 20.27 4.62
N GLU A 80 3.86 21.56 4.54
CA GLU A 80 3.07 22.26 5.53
C GLU A 80 1.68 21.66 5.69
N ALA A 81 1.01 21.34 4.57
CA ALA A 81 -0.28 20.69 4.57
C ALA A 81 -0.21 19.30 5.25
N MET A 82 0.81 18.48 4.97
CA MET A 82 0.96 17.16 5.60
C MET A 82 1.20 17.25 7.11
N ARG A 83 2.05 18.19 7.55
CA ARG A 83 2.30 18.47 8.98
C ARG A 83 1.02 18.94 9.67
N ARG A 84 0.31 19.91 9.09
CA ARG A 84 -0.95 20.45 9.62
C ARG A 84 -2.05 19.39 9.70
N GLN A 85 -2.12 18.51 8.70
CA GLN A 85 -3.08 17.39 8.68
C GLN A 85 -2.70 16.27 9.66
N GLY A 86 -1.49 16.26 10.22
CA GLY A 86 -1.03 15.21 11.13
C GLY A 86 -1.02 13.83 10.49
N LYS A 87 -0.75 13.76 9.18
CA LYS A 87 -0.71 12.47 8.45
C LYS A 87 0.53 11.68 8.84
N VAL A 88 0.38 10.36 8.85
CA VAL A 88 1.44 9.37 9.02
C VAL A 88 1.61 8.58 7.73
N LEU A 89 2.78 7.99 7.55
CA LEU A 89 3.02 6.99 6.51
C LEU A 89 2.96 5.59 7.12
N LEU A 90 2.26 4.68 6.46
CA LEU A 90 2.47 3.25 6.68
C LEU A 90 3.45 2.75 5.64
N ARG A 91 4.48 2.02 6.08
CA ARG A 91 5.50 1.39 5.23
C ARG A 91 5.41 -0.11 5.43
N LEU A 92 5.09 -0.85 4.38
CA LEU A 92 5.08 -2.30 4.39
C LEU A 92 6.27 -2.82 3.62
N ARG A 93 7.21 -3.43 4.35
CA ARG A 93 8.33 -4.16 3.78
C ARG A 93 7.84 -5.52 3.32
N ILE A 94 7.98 -5.77 2.02
CA ILE A 94 7.48 -6.98 1.37
C ILE A 94 8.36 -8.16 1.76
N ASP A 95 7.75 -9.22 2.32
CA ASP A 95 8.47 -10.46 2.64
C ASP A 95 8.18 -11.54 1.59
N ARG A 96 6.93 -11.62 1.08
CA ARG A 96 6.52 -12.55 0.01
C ARG A 96 5.26 -12.06 -0.70
N TRP A 97 4.97 -12.65 -1.86
CA TRP A 97 3.69 -12.50 -2.55
C TRP A 97 3.23 -13.82 -3.16
N GLY A 98 1.91 -14.03 -3.24
CA GLY A 98 1.31 -15.24 -3.81
C GLY A 98 1.23 -15.19 -5.35
N PRO A 99 0.87 -16.28 -6.03
CA PRO A 99 0.66 -16.24 -7.48
C PRO A 99 -0.47 -15.27 -7.86
N ILE A 100 -0.39 -14.72 -9.07
CA ILE A 100 -1.50 -13.95 -9.67
C ILE A 100 -2.70 -14.89 -9.82
N SER A 101 -3.73 -14.65 -9.03
CA SER A 101 -4.93 -15.46 -8.97
C SER A 101 -5.93 -14.95 -9.99
N ARG A 102 -6.28 -15.79 -10.96
CA ARG A 102 -7.17 -15.42 -12.10
C ARG A 102 -8.62 -15.87 -11.95
N GLY A 103 -8.98 -16.42 -10.79
CA GLY A 103 -10.24 -17.14 -10.62
C GLY A 103 -10.36 -18.35 -11.56
N GLY A 104 -11.55 -18.95 -11.60
CA GLY A 104 -11.88 -20.05 -12.52
C GLY A 104 -11.81 -21.45 -11.91
N PHE A 105 -12.41 -22.40 -12.61
CA PHE A 105 -12.36 -23.82 -12.23
C PHE A 105 -10.95 -24.38 -12.45
N PRO A 106 -10.51 -25.32 -11.61
CA PRO A 106 -9.35 -26.15 -11.91
C PRO A 106 -9.38 -26.65 -13.36
N PRO A 107 -8.26 -26.65 -14.10
CA PRO A 107 -8.23 -27.02 -15.52
C PRO A 107 -8.88 -28.39 -15.82
N HIS A 108 -8.80 -29.34 -14.88
CA HIS A 108 -9.39 -30.66 -15.01
C HIS A 108 -10.93 -30.68 -15.02
N LEU A 109 -11.61 -29.64 -14.51
CA LEU A 109 -13.07 -29.53 -14.55
C LEU A 109 -13.59 -28.90 -15.85
N LEU A 110 -12.71 -28.26 -16.63
CA LEU A 110 -13.06 -27.68 -17.94
C LEU A 110 -12.98 -28.73 -19.08
N ALA A 111 -12.35 -29.88 -18.84
CA ALA A 111 -12.17 -30.95 -19.83
C ALA A 111 -13.42 -31.86 -19.99
N GLY A 112 -14.58 -31.47 -19.44
CA GLY A 112 -15.77 -32.33 -19.30
C GLY A 112 -16.92 -32.05 -20.26
N THR A 113 -16.70 -31.33 -21.37
CA THR A 113 -17.76 -31.11 -22.38
C THR A 113 -17.27 -31.58 -23.74
N ASN A 114 -17.58 -32.83 -24.07
CA ASN A 114 -17.60 -33.35 -25.43
C ASN A 114 -18.86 -34.21 -25.60
#